data_AF-A0A292YCB9-F1
#
_entry.id   AF-A0A292YCB9-F1
#
_cell.length_a   1.000
_cell.length_b   1.000
_cell.length_c   1.000
_cell.angle_alpha   90.00
_cell.angle_beta   90.00
_cell.angle_gamma   90.00
#
_symmetry.space_group_name_H-M   'P 1'
#
loop_
_entity.id
_entity.type
_entity.pdbx_description
1 polymer ?
#
loop_
_entity_poly.entity_id
_entity_poly.type
_entity_poly.pdbx_seq_one_letter_code
_entity_poly.pdbx_strand_id
1 'polypeptide(L)'
;MNIFKILVSAVILVSFSYAINPYTKGYRAYIRYIKHAGGHTLKAPQLLKKLDVNTPDQLNALFTDNAKPLLEKLNKLNPKAAKGLQKIIEKGELPYLKVFFTKILEGKIPPG
;
A
#
# COMPACT_ATOMS: atom_id res chain seq x y z
N MET A 1 11.55 -51.28 12.62
CA MET A 1 10.16 -50.81 12.77
C MET A 1 10.13 -49.91 13.99
N ASN A 2 9.86 -48.60 13.83
CA ASN A 2 9.35 -47.70 14.87
C ASN A 2 9.00 -46.37 14.21
N ILE A 3 7.71 -46.23 13.91
CA ILE A 3 7.09 -45.19 13.07
C ILE A 3 6.72 -43.94 13.89
N PHE A 4 7.31 -43.76 15.08
CA PHE A 4 6.89 -42.76 16.06
C PHE A 4 7.82 -41.53 16.10
N LYS A 5 7.92 -40.84 14.97
CA LYS A 5 8.27 -39.41 14.95
C LYS A 5 7.29 -38.71 14.02
N ILE A 6 6.01 -38.73 14.41
CA ILE A 6 4.98 -37.92 13.77
C ILE A 6 5.32 -36.46 14.10
N LEU A 7 5.86 -35.78 13.08
CA LEU A 7 5.83 -34.33 12.94
C LEU A 7 4.43 -33.84 13.32
N VAL A 8 4.31 -33.19 14.48
CA VAL A 8 3.20 -32.28 14.74
C VAL A 8 3.47 -31.00 13.95
N SER A 9 3.51 -31.15 12.63
CA SER A 9 3.24 -30.06 11.71
C SER A 9 1.73 -29.93 11.68
N ALA A 10 1.17 -29.36 12.75
CA ALA A 10 -0.10 -28.69 12.67
C ALA A 10 0.09 -27.48 11.75
N VAL A 11 0.16 -27.77 10.45
CA VAL A 11 -0.15 -26.80 9.41
C VAL A 11 -1.60 -26.45 9.69
N ILE A 12 -1.79 -25.42 10.50
CA ILE A 12 -3.06 -24.72 10.54
C ILE A 12 -3.16 -24.07 9.16
N LEU A 13 -3.72 -24.83 8.23
CA LEU A 13 -4.21 -24.36 6.95
C LEU A 13 -5.44 -23.50 7.29
N VAL A 14 -5.22 -22.33 7.91
CA VAL A 14 -6.27 -21.33 8.01
C VAL A 14 -6.52 -20.91 6.57
N SER A 15 -7.63 -21.37 6.02
CA SER A 15 -8.22 -20.88 4.80
C SER A 15 -8.41 -19.36 4.98
N PHE A 16 -7.43 -18.55 4.59
CA PHE A 16 -7.50 -17.09 4.60
C PHE A 16 -8.39 -16.61 3.44
N SER A 17 -9.63 -17.09 3.38
CA SER A 17 -10.71 -16.42 2.67
C SER A 17 -11.29 -15.33 3.57
N TYR A 18 -10.42 -14.50 4.16
CA TYR A 18 -10.86 -13.23 4.71
C TYR A 18 -10.99 -12.28 3.53
N ALA A 19 -12.17 -11.71 3.31
CA ALA A 19 -12.28 -10.50 2.52
C ALA A 19 -11.27 -9.49 3.10
N ILE A 20 -10.13 -9.32 2.42
CA ILE A 20 -9.07 -8.45 2.91
C ILE A 20 -9.67 -7.05 2.94
N ASN A 21 -9.78 -6.47 4.14
CA ASN A 21 -10.28 -5.11 4.33
C ASN A 21 -9.59 -4.17 3.31
N PRO A 22 -10.35 -3.33 2.56
CA PRO A 22 -9.79 -2.40 1.58
C PRO A 22 -8.58 -1.60 2.06
N TYR A 23 -8.59 -1.18 3.33
CA TYR A 23 -7.47 -0.51 3.97
C TYR A 23 -6.19 -1.38 3.99
N THR A 24 -6.32 -2.63 4.42
CA THR A 24 -5.20 -3.60 4.50
C THR A 24 -4.69 -3.94 3.11
N LYS A 25 -5.58 -4.06 2.11
CA LYS A 25 -5.18 -4.30 0.73
C LYS A 25 -4.38 -3.12 0.18
N GLY A 26 -4.83 -1.88 0.42
CA GLY A 26 -4.12 -0.67 0.06
C GLY A 26 -2.76 -0.55 0.75
N TYR A 27 -2.68 -0.89 2.03
CA TYR A 27 -1.42 -0.93 2.76
C TYR A 27 -0.42 -1.93 2.17
N ARG A 28 -0.86 -3.14 1.84
CA ARG A 28 -0.01 -4.16 1.21
C ARG A 28 0.51 -3.71 -0.15
N ALA A 29 -0.35 -3.12 -0.98
CA ALA A 29 0.05 -2.54 -2.26
C ALA A 29 1.09 -1.43 -2.06
N TYR A 30 0.87 -0.55 -1.08
CA TYR A 30 1.80 0.51 -0.71
C TYR A 30 3.17 -0.03 -0.29
N ILE A 31 3.24 -1.02 0.60
CA ILE A 31 4.52 -1.62 1.01
C ILE A 31 5.25 -2.22 -0.18
N ARG A 32 4.52 -3.03 -0.95
CA ARG A 32 5.08 -3.87 -2.02
C ARG A 32 5.68 -3.02 -3.13
N TYR A 33 5.07 -1.87 -3.44
CA TYR A 33 5.44 -1.10 -4.63
C TYR A 33 5.99 0.30 -4.34
N ILE A 34 5.67 0.92 -3.20
CA ILE A 34 6.03 2.33 -2.92
C ILE A 34 6.94 2.47 -1.68
N LYS A 35 6.60 1.88 -0.53
CA LYS A 35 7.28 2.11 0.77
C LYS A 35 8.79 1.93 0.68
N HIS A 36 9.24 0.91 -0.02
CA HIS A 36 10.66 0.55 -0.14
C HIS A 36 11.25 0.84 -1.53
N ALA A 37 10.56 1.64 -2.34
CA ALA A 37 11.01 1.94 -3.69
C ALA A 37 12.32 2.74 -3.66
N GLY A 38 13.36 2.16 -4.26
CA GLY A 38 14.66 2.83 -4.39
C GLY A 38 15.56 2.78 -3.17
N GLY A 39 15.37 1.82 -2.27
CA GLY A 39 16.29 1.57 -1.15
C GLY A 39 16.07 2.47 0.07
N HIS A 40 15.19 3.46 -0.03
CA HIS A 40 14.79 4.31 1.08
C HIS A 40 13.35 4.01 1.50
N THR A 41 13.10 4.06 2.82
CA THR A 41 11.76 3.88 3.36
C THR A 41 10.97 5.19 3.27
N LEU A 42 9.96 5.22 2.41
CA LEU A 42 8.94 6.27 2.35
C LEU A 42 7.78 5.84 3.25
N LYS A 43 7.67 6.38 4.47
CA LYS A 43 6.50 6.12 5.32
C LYS A 43 5.28 6.88 4.78
N ALA A 44 4.09 6.28 4.80
CA ALA A 44 2.90 6.90 4.19
C ALA A 44 2.58 8.31 4.74
N PRO A 45 2.63 8.58 6.06
CA PRO A 45 2.43 9.95 6.57
C PRO A 45 3.49 10.93 6.05
N GLN A 46 4.75 10.50 5.96
CA GLN A 46 5.84 11.32 5.44
C GLN A 46 5.65 11.59 3.94
N LEU A 47 5.16 10.60 3.20
CA LEU A 47 4.87 10.76 1.78
C LEU A 47 3.74 11.77 1.57
N LEU A 48 2.62 11.65 2.29
CA LEU A 48 1.51 12.61 2.20
C LEU A 48 1.98 14.04 2.54
N LYS A 49 2.81 14.20 3.57
CA LYS A 49 3.45 15.48 3.89
C LYS A 49 4.32 16.01 2.74
N LYS A 50 5.17 15.17 2.13
CA LYS A 50 6.00 15.56 0.97
C LYS A 50 5.19 15.89 -0.29
N LEU A 51 3.97 15.35 -0.40
CA LEU A 51 3.04 15.62 -1.50
C LEU A 51 2.16 16.87 -1.24
N ASP A 52 2.32 17.49 -0.06
CA ASP A 52 1.54 18.60 0.45
C ASP A 52 0.03 18.27 0.55
N VAL A 53 -0.27 17.12 1.14
CA VAL A 53 -1.63 16.64 1.36
C VAL A 53 -1.99 16.73 2.83
N ASN A 54 -2.89 17.66 3.15
CA ASN A 54 -3.41 17.90 4.48
C ASN A 54 -4.95 17.74 4.54
N THR A 55 -5.65 17.77 3.41
CA THR A 55 -7.12 17.67 3.34
C THR A 55 -7.60 16.53 2.43
N PRO A 56 -8.83 16.01 2.65
CA PRO A 56 -9.42 15.00 1.78
C PRO A 56 -9.52 15.45 0.32
N ASP A 57 -9.78 16.73 0.06
CA ASP A 57 -9.89 17.27 -1.29
C ASP A 57 -8.54 17.30 -2.01
N GLN A 58 -7.48 17.68 -1.31
CA GLN A 58 -6.12 17.59 -1.83
C GLN A 58 -5.74 16.15 -2.15
N LEU A 59 -6.14 15.20 -1.30
CA LEU A 59 -5.94 13.78 -1.58
C LEU A 59 -6.76 13.34 -2.80
N ASN A 60 -8.03 13.70 -2.90
CA ASN A 60 -8.91 13.36 -4.02
C ASN A 60 -8.35 13.88 -5.36
N ALA A 61 -7.83 15.11 -5.37
CA ALA A 61 -7.20 15.72 -6.54
C ALA A 61 -5.98 14.92 -7.04
N LEU A 62 -5.27 14.20 -6.16
CA LEU A 62 -4.15 13.35 -6.58
C LEU A 62 -4.60 12.06 -7.28
N PHE A 63 -5.84 11.63 -7.07
CA PHE A 63 -6.40 10.40 -7.64
C PHE A 63 -7.27 10.62 -8.89
N THR A 64 -7.43 11.87 -9.36
CA THR A 64 -8.09 12.15 -10.64
C THR A 64 -7.28 11.58 -11.82
N ASP A 65 -7.95 11.38 -12.96
CA ASP A 65 -7.33 10.89 -14.19
C ASP A 65 -6.43 9.66 -13.97
N ASN A 66 -6.97 8.67 -13.24
CA ASN A 66 -6.26 7.45 -12.87
C ASN A 66 -4.95 7.72 -12.09
N ALA A 67 -5.01 8.69 -11.20
CA ALA A 67 -3.90 9.17 -10.37
C ALA A 67 -2.70 9.74 -11.15
N LYS A 68 -2.94 10.31 -12.33
CA LYS A 68 -1.90 11.02 -13.10
C LYS A 68 -1.20 12.14 -12.29
N PRO A 69 -1.91 13.00 -11.52
CA PRO A 69 -1.24 14.01 -10.72
C PRO A 69 -0.34 13.43 -9.62
N LEU A 70 -0.77 12.32 -8.98
CA LEU A 70 0.06 11.60 -8.02
C LEU A 70 1.32 11.03 -8.68
N LEU A 71 1.17 10.44 -9.87
CA LEU A 71 2.28 9.89 -10.64
C LEU A 71 3.34 10.96 -10.94
N GLU A 72 2.92 12.14 -11.40
CA GLU A 72 3.83 13.24 -11.72
C GLU A 72 4.59 13.73 -10.49
N LYS A 73 3.88 13.95 -9.37
CA LYS A 73 4.51 14.34 -8.10
C LYS A 73 5.48 13.26 -7.60
N LEU A 74 5.09 11.99 -7.65
CA LEU A 74 5.96 10.87 -7.27
C LEU A 74 7.17 10.76 -8.19
N ASN A 75 7.03 11.02 -9.49
CA ASN A 75 8.15 10.92 -10.43
C ASN A 75 9.23 11.95 -10.12
N LYS A 76 8.83 13.17 -9.72
CA LYS A 76 9.75 14.21 -9.25
C LYS A 76 10.42 13.85 -7.93
N LEU A 77 9.68 13.22 -7.01
CA LEU A 77 10.16 12.89 -5.66
C LEU A 77 11.03 11.62 -5.63
N ASN A 78 10.60 10.58 -6.33
CA ASN A 78 11.26 9.28 -6.44
C ASN A 78 10.72 8.53 -7.68
N PRO A 79 11.46 8.51 -8.80
CA PRO A 79 11.05 7.82 -10.03
C PRO A 79 10.73 6.32 -9.84
N LYS A 80 11.39 5.65 -8.88
CA LYS A 80 11.10 4.24 -8.59
C LYS A 80 9.75 4.08 -7.87
N ALA A 81 9.37 5.03 -7.02
CA ALA A 81 8.04 5.06 -6.41
C ALA A 81 6.95 5.34 -7.45
N ALA A 82 7.21 6.19 -8.44
CA ALA A 82 6.30 6.41 -9.57
C ALA A 82 6.07 5.13 -10.40
N LYS A 83 7.14 4.37 -10.71
CA LYS A 83 7.00 3.04 -11.32
C LYS A 83 6.21 2.07 -10.43
N GLY A 84 6.36 2.18 -9.12
CA GLY A 84 5.55 1.44 -8.15
C GLY A 84 4.06 1.77 -8.27
N LEU A 85 3.72 3.05 -8.38
CA LEU A 85 2.33 3.49 -8.59
C LEU A 85 1.77 2.99 -9.94
N GLN A 86 2.56 2.98 -11.02
CA GLN A 86 2.13 2.40 -12.30
C GLN A 86 1.70 0.93 -12.14
N LYS A 87 2.47 0.12 -11.41
CA LYS A 87 2.11 -1.27 -11.12
C LYS A 87 0.81 -1.40 -10.31
N ILE A 88 0.57 -0.48 -9.37
CA ILE A 88 -0.69 -0.44 -8.60
C ILE A 88 -1.88 -0.15 -9.52
N ILE A 89 -1.72 0.79 -10.45
CA ILE A 89 -2.74 1.14 -11.44
C ILE A 89 -3.03 -0.05 -12.36
N GLU A 90 -1.99 -0.65 -12.94
CA GLU A 90 -2.09 -1.82 -13.83
C GLU A 90 -2.78 -3.01 -13.15
N LYS A 91 -2.56 -3.19 -11.83
CA LYS A 91 -3.17 -4.27 -11.04
C LYS A 91 -4.59 -3.95 -10.56
N GLY A 92 -5.15 -2.79 -10.88
CA GLY A 92 -6.45 -2.35 -10.39
C GLY A 92 -6.47 -2.14 -8.87
N GLU A 93 -5.30 -1.90 -8.26
CA GLU A 93 -5.16 -1.72 -6.80
C GLU A 93 -5.31 -0.25 -6.36
N LEU A 94 -5.48 0.67 -7.31
CA LEU A 94 -5.57 2.12 -7.06
C LEU A 94 -6.68 2.53 -6.09
N PRO A 95 -7.93 1.99 -6.16
CA PRO A 95 -8.98 2.34 -5.22
C PRO A 95 -8.62 1.97 -3.77
N TYR A 96 -7.92 0.85 -3.56
CA TYR A 96 -7.48 0.44 -2.23
C TYR A 96 -6.36 1.34 -1.71
N LEU A 97 -5.44 1.76 -2.57
CA LEU A 97 -4.41 2.73 -2.21
C LEU A 97 -5.05 4.06 -1.74
N LYS A 98 -6.11 4.52 -2.43
CA LYS A 98 -6.88 5.71 -2.02
C LYS A 98 -7.49 5.54 -0.63
N VAL A 99 -8.15 4.41 -0.37
CA VAL A 99 -8.70 4.10 0.96
C VAL A 99 -7.60 4.10 2.03
N PHE A 100 -6.46 3.49 1.74
CA PHE A 100 -5.33 3.48 2.66
C PHE A 100 -4.87 4.90 3.01
N PHE A 101 -4.57 5.74 2.03
CA PHE A 101 -4.15 7.12 2.28
C PHE A 101 -5.22 7.98 2.95
N THR A 102 -6.49 7.77 2.62
CA THR A 102 -7.61 8.47 3.28
C THR A 102 -7.61 8.16 4.77
N LYS A 103 -7.47 6.88 5.15
CA LYS A 103 -7.39 6.49 6.56
C LYS A 103 -6.14 7.02 7.27
N ILE A 104 -5.00 7.11 6.59
CA ILE A 104 -3.80 7.76 7.16
C ILE A 104 -4.09 9.24 7.44
N LEU A 105 -4.77 9.93 6.52
CA LEU A 105 -5.12 11.34 6.68
C LEU A 105 -6.11 11.55 7.84
N GLU A 106 -7.04 10.62 8.05
CA GLU A 106 -7.94 10.57 9.22
C GLU A 106 -7.22 10.20 10.54
N GLY A 107 -5.91 10.00 10.54
CA GLY A 107 -5.11 9.69 11.74
C GLY A 107 -4.90 8.21 12.04
N LYS A 108 -5.35 7.29 11.17
CA LYS A 108 -5.11 5.86 11.36
C LYS A 108 -3.63 5.52 11.18
N ILE A 109 -3.06 4.81 12.14
CA ILE A 109 -1.66 4.38 12.08
C ILE A 109 -1.53 3.13 11.18
N PRO A 110 -0.58 3.08 10.23
CA PRO A 110 -0.34 1.90 9.42
C PRO A 110 0.04 0.68 10.29
N PRO A 111 -0.44 -0.53 9.96
CA PRO A 111 -0.05 -1.72 10.69
C PRO A 111 1.39 -2.11 10.31
N GLY A 112 2.39 -1.65 11.07
CA GLY A 112 3.80 -2.09 11.04
C GLY A 112 4.50 -2.14 9.67
#